data_AF-A0A919QFV2-F1
#
_entry.id   AF-A0A919QFV2-F1
#
_cell.length_a   1.000
_cell.length_b   1.000
_cell.length_c   1.000
_cell.angle_alpha   90.00
_cell.angle_beta   90.00
_cell.angle_gamma   90.00
#
_symmetry.space_group_name_H-M   'P 1'
#
loop_
_entity.id
_entity.type
_entity.pdbx_description
1 polymer ?
#
loop_
_entity_poly.entity_id
_entity_poly.type
_entity_poly.pdbx_seq_one_letter_code
_entity_poly.pdbx_strand_id
1 'polypeptide(L)'
;MTPTESAVSEIWTELLGQAPPTVHDDFFELGGQSLTMVQFLARVEEQYGVELPIDVLFTSGFTVAEAAKAIDQGRLEAVGEQELAELLKHLEGMSDEEISELLSEDA
;
A
#
# COMPACT_ATOMS: atom_id res chain seq x y z
N MET A 1 -6.74 -2.88 -16.62
CA MET A 1 -6.51 -3.67 -15.41
C MET A 1 -5.04 -3.98 -15.27
N THR A 2 -4.39 -3.30 -14.34
CA THR A 2 -3.09 -3.69 -13.79
C THR A 2 -3.23 -4.97 -12.95
N PRO A 3 -2.13 -5.62 -12.55
CA PRO A 3 -2.20 -6.76 -11.64
C PRO A 3 -2.88 -6.40 -10.31
N THR A 4 -2.53 -5.25 -9.72
CA THR A 4 -3.14 -4.77 -8.47
C THR A 4 -4.63 -4.47 -8.64
N GLU A 5 -5.05 -3.84 -9.75
CA GLU A 5 -6.47 -3.62 -10.06
C GLU A 5 -7.25 -4.94 -10.19
N SER A 6 -6.64 -5.97 -10.80
CA SER A 6 -7.26 -7.29 -10.96
C SER A 6 -7.47 -7.97 -9.60
N ALA A 7 -6.45 -7.94 -8.74
CA ALA A 7 -6.54 -8.51 -7.40
C ALA A 7 -7.56 -7.76 -6.51
N VAL A 8 -7.62 -6.43 -6.58
CA VAL A 8 -8.66 -5.64 -5.88
C VAL A 8 -10.05 -6.05 -6.38
N SER A 9 -10.23 -6.15 -7.69
CA SER A 9 -11.50 -6.59 -8.29
C SER A 9 -11.90 -7.98 -7.80
N GLU A 10 -10.95 -8.93 -7.70
CA GLU A 10 -11.20 -10.27 -7.16
C GLU A 10 -11.62 -10.23 -5.69
N ILE A 11 -10.89 -9.49 -4.84
CA ILE A 11 -11.24 -9.34 -3.42
C ILE A 11 -12.66 -8.76 -3.28
N TRP A 12 -13.01 -7.75 -4.08
CA TRP A 12 -14.34 -7.13 -4.02
C TRP A 12 -15.42 -8.07 -4.52
N THR A 13 -15.15 -8.87 -5.55
CA THR A 13 -16.04 -9.93 -6.04
C THR A 13 -16.40 -10.89 -4.90
N GLU A 14 -15.39 -11.34 -4.14
CA GLU A 14 -15.58 -12.25 -3.01
C GLU A 14 -16.33 -11.59 -1.85
N LEU A 15 -16.02 -10.33 -1.54
CA LEU A 15 -16.61 -9.60 -0.42
C LEU A 15 -18.05 -9.19 -0.66
N LEU A 16 -18.36 -8.74 -1.88
CA LEU A 16 -19.67 -8.20 -2.24
C LEU A 16 -20.59 -9.28 -2.84
N GLY A 17 -20.04 -10.43 -3.26
CA GLY A 17 -20.82 -11.56 -3.76
C GLY A 17 -21.51 -11.28 -5.10
N GLN A 18 -20.90 -10.44 -5.95
CA GLN A 18 -21.46 -9.99 -7.23
C GLN A 18 -20.46 -10.14 -8.38
N ALA A 19 -20.83 -9.70 -9.59
CA ALA A 19 -19.94 -9.74 -10.75
C ALA A 19 -18.68 -8.88 -10.52
N PRO A 20 -17.54 -9.23 -11.15
CA PRO A 20 -16.31 -8.47 -11.01
C PRO A 20 -16.49 -6.99 -11.39
N PRO A 21 -16.10 -6.05 -10.51
CA PRO A 21 -16.21 -4.63 -10.79
C PRO A 21 -15.25 -4.19 -11.89
N THR A 22 -15.61 -3.11 -12.59
CA THR A 22 -14.69 -2.41 -13.48
C THR A 22 -13.72 -1.52 -12.68
N VAL A 23 -12.67 -1.02 -13.34
CA VAL A 23 -11.66 -0.17 -12.68
C VAL A 23 -12.24 1.14 -12.12
N HIS A 24 -13.41 1.56 -12.58
CA HIS A 24 -14.06 2.81 -12.18
C HIS A 24 -15.30 2.60 -11.31
N ASP A 25 -15.64 1.36 -10.97
CA ASP A 25 -16.78 1.11 -10.10
C ASP A 25 -16.40 1.46 -8.66
N ASP A 26 -17.26 2.20 -7.99
CA ASP A 26 -17.07 2.66 -6.61
C ASP A 26 -17.55 1.59 -5.60
N PHE A 27 -16.74 1.33 -4.57
CA PHE A 27 -17.04 0.30 -3.56
C PHE A 27 -18.40 0.48 -2.89
N PHE A 28 -18.78 1.72 -2.58
CA PHE A 28 -20.01 2.03 -1.86
C PHE A 28 -21.22 2.01 -2.80
N GLU A 29 -21.06 2.41 -4.06
CA GLU A 29 -22.09 2.25 -5.09
C GLU A 29 -22.40 0.78 -5.37
N LEU A 30 -21.40 -0.10 -5.22
CA LEU A 30 -21.55 -1.56 -5.32
C LEU A 30 -22.13 -2.20 -4.05
N GLY A 31 -22.54 -1.42 -3.04
CA GLY A 31 -23.15 -1.92 -1.82
C GLY A 31 -22.16 -2.28 -0.70
N GLY A 32 -20.91 -1.86 -0.82
CA GLY A 32 -19.90 -1.99 0.23
C GLY A 32 -20.29 -1.24 1.50
N GLN A 33 -19.98 -1.82 2.66
CA GLN A 33 -20.28 -1.27 3.99
C GLN A 33 -19.07 -1.40 4.92
N SER A 34 -19.17 -0.82 6.13
CA SER A 34 -18.04 -0.77 7.07
C SER A 34 -17.41 -2.13 7.37
N LEU A 35 -18.20 -3.20 7.53
CA LEU A 35 -17.67 -4.53 7.80
C LEU A 35 -16.88 -5.10 6.60
N THR A 36 -17.42 -5.01 5.39
CA THR A 36 -16.73 -5.49 4.18
C THR A 36 -15.52 -4.62 3.87
N MET A 37 -15.56 -3.33 4.20
CA MET A 37 -14.41 -2.44 4.11
C MET A 37 -13.28 -2.85 5.05
N VAL A 38 -13.59 -3.08 6.33
CA VAL A 38 -12.58 -3.56 7.30
C VAL A 38 -11.98 -4.89 6.85
N GLN A 39 -12.81 -5.79 6.30
CA GLN A 39 -12.33 -7.05 5.73
C GLN A 39 -11.48 -6.87 4.47
N PHE A 40 -11.74 -5.84 3.67
CA PHE A 40 -10.91 -5.47 2.52
C PHE A 40 -9.54 -4.98 3.00
N LEU A 41 -9.50 -4.03 3.94
CA LEU A 41 -8.27 -3.47 4.50
C LEU A 41 -7.38 -4.56 5.12
N ALA A 42 -7.97 -5.47 5.91
CA ALA A 42 -7.23 -6.59 6.50
C ALA A 42 -6.62 -7.53 5.44
N ARG A 43 -7.34 -7.81 4.35
CA ARG A 43 -6.80 -8.62 3.23
C ARG A 43 -5.68 -7.90 2.48
N VAL A 44 -5.78 -6.59 2.35
CA VAL A 44 -4.71 -5.79 1.72
C VAL A 44 -3.44 -5.86 2.56
N GLU A 45 -3.56 -5.69 3.89
CA GLU A 45 -2.44 -5.83 4.82
C GLU A 45 -1.82 -7.23 4.74
N GLU A 46 -2.63 -8.28 4.75
CA GLU A 46 -2.16 -9.67 4.65
C GLU A 46 -1.46 -9.98 3.31
N GLN A 47 -2.02 -9.51 2.18
CA GLN A 47 -1.49 -9.83 0.85
C GLN A 47 -0.30 -8.97 0.44
N TYR A 48 -0.28 -7.70 0.85
CA TYR A 48 0.70 -6.71 0.37
C TYR A 48 1.65 -6.19 1.45
N GLY A 49 1.37 -6.46 2.74
CA GLY A 49 2.14 -5.90 3.84
C GLY A 49 1.95 -4.39 4.00
N VAL A 50 0.81 -3.85 3.54
CA VAL A 50 0.51 -2.42 3.51
C VAL A 50 -0.75 -2.14 4.31
N GLU A 51 -0.65 -1.24 5.29
CA GLU A 51 -1.80 -0.65 5.95
C GLU A 51 -2.26 0.58 5.17
N LEU A 52 -3.47 0.51 4.57
CA LEU A 52 -4.02 1.67 3.87
C LEU A 52 -4.58 2.69 4.87
N PRO A 53 -4.24 3.99 4.74
CA PRO A 53 -4.81 5.01 5.59
C PRO A 53 -6.32 5.14 5.32
N ILE A 54 -7.10 5.33 6.38
CA ILE A 54 -8.56 5.44 6.27
C ILE A 54 -9.01 6.60 5.36
N ASP A 55 -8.16 7.62 5.22
CA ASP A 55 -8.42 8.80 4.38
C ASP A 55 -8.59 8.45 2.89
N VAL A 56 -8.00 7.34 2.42
CA VAL A 56 -8.18 6.82 1.05
C VAL A 56 -9.65 6.46 0.75
N LEU A 57 -10.46 6.19 1.78
CA LEU A 57 -11.87 5.88 1.61
C LEU A 57 -12.73 7.13 1.32
N PHE A 58 -12.19 8.32 1.56
CA PHE A 58 -12.90 9.59 1.43
C PHE A 58 -12.40 10.44 0.24
N THR A 59 -11.68 9.82 -0.70
CA THR A 59 -11.25 10.45 -1.95
C THR A 59 -12.45 10.70 -2.89
N SER A 60 -12.23 11.16 -4.13
CA SER A 60 -13.29 11.48 -5.10
C SER A 60 -13.97 10.22 -5.68
N GLY A 61 -14.37 9.31 -4.80
CA GLY A 61 -14.63 7.90 -5.09
C GLY A 61 -13.66 7.03 -4.30
N PHE A 62 -14.09 5.80 -4.02
CA PHE A 62 -13.21 4.69 -3.68
C PHE A 62 -13.43 3.60 -4.70
N THR A 63 -12.81 3.79 -5.87
CA THR A 63 -12.87 2.87 -7.02
C THR A 63 -11.78 1.80 -6.96
N VAL A 64 -11.92 0.75 -7.77
CA VAL A 64 -10.88 -0.28 -7.94
C VAL A 64 -9.52 0.33 -8.32
N ALA A 65 -9.50 1.34 -9.21
CA ALA A 65 -8.27 2.03 -9.60
C ALA A 65 -7.66 2.84 -8.44
N GLU A 66 -8.48 3.51 -7.63
CA GLU A 66 -8.01 4.27 -6.46
C GLU A 66 -7.47 3.35 -5.36
N ALA A 67 -8.16 2.25 -5.09
CA ALA A 67 -7.71 1.24 -4.15
C ALA A 67 -6.38 0.62 -4.61
N ALA A 68 -6.26 0.23 -5.88
CA ALA A 68 -5.03 -0.31 -6.44
C ALA A 68 -3.88 0.69 -6.37
N LYS A 69 -4.13 1.96 -6.71
CA LYS A 69 -3.15 3.04 -6.60
C LYS A 69 -2.67 3.22 -5.16
N ALA A 70 -3.58 3.21 -4.19
CA ALA A 70 -3.23 3.35 -2.77
C ALA A 70 -2.36 2.18 -2.29
N ILE A 71 -2.68 0.95 -2.71
CA ILE A 71 -1.86 -0.24 -2.44
C ILE A 71 -0.47 -0.08 -3.04
N ASP A 72 -0.38 0.26 -4.33
CA ASP A 72 0.90 0.38 -5.02
C ASP A 72 1.77 1.50 -4.40
N GLN A 73 1.15 2.62 -3.97
CA GLN A 73 1.85 3.69 -3.25
C GLN A 73 2.38 3.22 -1.89
N GLY A 74 1.53 2.59 -1.07
CA GLY A 74 1.96 2.09 0.23
C GLY A 74 3.05 1.01 0.12
N ARG A 75 3.04 0.21 -0.96
CA ARG A 75 4.12 -0.75 -1.23
C ARG A 75 5.45 -0.07 -1.55
N LEU A 76 5.43 1.02 -2.32
CA LEU A 76 6.63 1.80 -2.64
C LEU A 76 7.20 2.46 -1.39
N GLU A 77 6.34 3.00 -0.53
CA GLU A 77 6.73 3.61 0.74
C GLU A 77 7.36 2.56 1.68
N ALA A 78 6.73 1.39 1.82
CA ALA A 78 7.25 0.30 2.65
C ALA A 78 8.63 -0.21 2.16
N VAL A 79 8.85 -0.29 0.84
CA VAL A 79 10.17 -0.65 0.28
C VAL A 79 11.21 0.42 0.62
N GLY A 80 10.87 1.70 0.50
CA GLY A 80 11.77 2.81 0.84
C GLY A 80 12.14 2.84 2.32
N GLU A 81 11.18 2.59 3.21
CA GLU A 81 11.43 2.49 4.65
C GLU A 81 12.35 1.32 5.00
N GLN A 82 12.17 0.16 4.35
CA GLN A 82 13.04 -1.01 4.53
C GLN A 82 14.47 -0.73 4.04
N GLU A 83 14.63 -0.10 2.88
CA GLU A 83 15.93 0.28 2.35
C GLU A 83 16.64 1.29 3.27
N LEU A 84 15.90 2.30 3.76
CA LEU A 84 16.42 3.26 4.73
C LEU A 84 16.83 2.58 6.04
N ALA A 85 16.04 1.64 6.55
CA ALA A 85 16.36 0.90 7.77
C ALA A 85 17.63 0.06 7.64
N GLU A 86 17.86 -0.60 6.51
CA GLU A 86 19.10 -1.34 6.24
C GLU A 86 20.30 -0.40 6.12
N LEU A 87 20.14 0.78 5.48
CA LEU A 87 21.19 1.79 5.44
C LEU A 87 21.55 2.32 6.84
N LEU A 88 20.56 2.62 7.68
CA LEU A 88 20.79 3.08 9.06
C LEU A 88 21.51 2.01 9.89
N LYS A 89 21.10 0.75 9.77
CA LYS A 89 21.76 -0.37 10.45
C LYS A 89 23.21 -0.56 10.01
N HIS A 90 23.52 -0.30 8.75
CA HIS A 90 24.89 -0.31 8.26
C HIS A 90 25.72 0.78 8.95
N LEU A 91 25.19 2.01 9.04
CA LEU A 91 25.84 3.14 9.70
C LEU A 91 26.02 2.92 11.21
N GLU A 92 25.03 2.36 11.90
CA GLU A 92 25.12 2.05 13.34
C GLU A 92 26.23 1.03 13.68
N GLY A 93 26.63 0.20 12.70
CA GLY A 93 27.74 -0.75 12.84
C GLY A 93 29.13 -0.15 12.62
N MET A 94 29.22 1.11 12.17
CA MET A 94 30.47 1.81 11.89
C MET A 94 30.92 2.60 13.12
N SER A 95 32.23 2.77 13.30
CA SER A 95 32.75 3.68 14.32
C SER A 95 32.59 5.14 13.89
N ASP A 96 32.45 6.06 14.85
CA ASP A 96 32.34 7.50 14.58
C ASP A 96 33.49 8.04 13.71
N GLU A 97 34.68 7.43 13.79
CA GLU A 97 35.86 7.76 12.99
C GLU A 97 35.66 7.38 11.50
N GLU A 98 35.11 6.19 11.23
CA GLU A 98 34.82 5.70 9.88
C GLU A 98 33.67 6.48 9.22
N ILE A 99 32.66 6.88 10.01
CA ILE A 99 31.57 7.75 9.54
C ILE A 99 32.11 9.14 9.16
N SER A 100 33.01 9.69 9.99
CA SER A 100 33.63 10.99 9.73
C SER A 100 34.54 10.99 8.50
N GLU A 101 35.24 9.89 8.20
CA GLU A 101 36.05 9.77 6.98
C GLU A 101 35.17 9.80 5.72
N LEU A 102 34.10 9.00 5.69
CA LEU A 102 33.15 8.93 4.56
C LEU A 102 32.48 10.28 4.24
N LEU A 103 32.05 11.03 5.26
CA LEU A 103 31.45 12.35 5.08
C LEU A 103 32.46 13.43 4.64
N SER A 104 33.76 13.16 4.80
CA SER A 104 34.83 14.08 4.39
C SER A 104 35.37 13.84 2.99
N GLU A 105 35.10 12.66 2.39
CA GLU A 105 35.52 12.34 1.02
C GLU A 105 34.60 12.92 -0.08
N ASP A 106 33.39 13.38 0.29
CA ASP A 106 32.42 14.05 -0.61
C ASP A 106 32.45 15.61 -0.53
N ALA A 107 33.45 16.21 0.12
CA ALA A 107 33.58 17.67 0.31
C ALA A 107 34.54 18.37 -0.69
#